data_AF-A0A950AI68-F1
#
_entry.id   AF-A0A950AI68-F1
#
_cell.length_a   1.000
_cell.length_b   1.000
_cell.length_c   1.000
_cell.angle_alpha   90.00
_cell.angle_beta   90.00
_cell.angle_gamma   90.00
#
_symmetry.space_group_name_H-M   'P 1'
#
loop_
_entity.id
_entity.type
_entity.pdbx_description
1 polymer ?
#
loop_
_entity_poly.entity_id
_entity_poly.type
_entity_poly.pdbx_seq_one_letter_code
_entity_poly.pdbx_strand_id
1 'polypeptide(L)'
;MKSAYKHILERVPVTLKCVYEKLQHIETAVSAELVRSVAGRCQGLITELGGACAPLLDGYQVKILDGNHLAATQKRLKSLRGHSAGPLPGQSLAVLDPAAMLISHVIPCEDAHTQERALMAQVLPLAHEGDVWIEDPPLPRCYFR
;
A
#
# COMPACT_ATOMS: atom_id res chain seq x y z
N MET A 1 3.53 -14.02 9.90
CA MET A 1 3.98 -13.14 11.00
C MET A 1 3.93 -13.78 12.41
N LYS A 2 2.83 -14.43 12.85
CA LYS A 2 2.75 -15.05 14.20
C LYS A 2 3.84 -16.10 14.51
N SER A 3 4.31 -16.87 13.52
CA SER A 3 5.35 -17.89 13.73
C SER A 3 6.73 -17.28 14.03
N ALA A 4 7.15 -16.28 13.25
CA ALA A 4 8.44 -15.60 13.43
C ALA A 4 8.54 -14.81 14.74
N TYR A 5 7.41 -14.26 15.23
CA TYR A 5 7.39 -13.49 16.48
C TYR A 5 7.76 -14.32 17.72
N LYS A 6 7.46 -15.63 17.74
CA LYS A 6 7.76 -16.49 18.90
C LYS A 6 9.25 -16.55 19.23
N HIS A 7 10.12 -16.48 18.22
CA HIS A 7 11.58 -16.53 18.38
C HIS A 7 12.20 -15.17 18.76
N ILE A 8 11.43 -14.07 18.71
CA ILE A 8 11.92 -12.71 18.98
C ILE A 8 11.62 -12.27 20.42
N LEU A 9 10.69 -12.95 21.11
CA LEU A 9 10.28 -12.64 22.49
C LEU A 9 11.45 -12.61 23.48
N GLU A 10 12.50 -13.43 23.25
CA GLU A 10 13.72 -13.43 24.08
C GLU A 10 14.58 -12.17 23.90
N ARG A 11 14.44 -11.45 22.78
CA ARG A 11 15.23 -10.25 22.44
C ARG A 11 14.46 -8.94 22.59
N VAL A 12 13.14 -8.98 22.46
CA VAL A 12 12.27 -7.80 22.59
C VAL A 12 11.13 -8.14 23.56
N PRO A 13 11.20 -7.70 24.83
CA PRO A 13 10.26 -8.09 25.88
C PRO A 13 8.94 -7.29 25.81
N VAL A 14 8.42 -7.05 24.60
CA VAL A 14 7.15 -6.33 24.39
C VAL A 14 6.16 -7.23 23.67
N THR A 15 4.90 -7.12 24.06
CA THR A 15 3.83 -7.89 23.40
C THR A 15 3.58 -7.35 21.99
N LEU A 16 3.13 -8.23 21.08
CA LEU A 16 2.69 -7.82 19.74
C LEU A 16 1.58 -6.76 19.81
N LYS A 17 0.75 -6.81 20.85
CA LYS A 17 -0.27 -5.80 21.14
C LYS A 17 0.37 -4.41 21.36
N CYS A 18 1.40 -4.30 22.19
CA CYS A 18 2.09 -3.03 22.44
C CYS A 18 2.72 -2.46 21.16
N VAL A 19 3.22 -3.32 20.26
CA VAL A 19 3.71 -2.89 18.95
C VAL A 19 2.57 -2.30 18.13
N TYR A 20 1.44 -3.00 18.00
CA TYR A 20 0.29 -2.49 17.25
C TYR A 20 -0.29 -1.21 17.86
N GLU A 21 -0.37 -1.11 19.19
CA GLU A 21 -0.78 0.12 19.87
C GLU A 21 0.18 1.29 19.61
N LYS A 22 1.48 1.03 19.53
CA LYS A 22 2.45 2.07 19.14
C LYS A 22 2.31 2.50 17.68
N LEU A 23 1.90 1.58 16.81
CA LEU A 23 1.63 1.86 15.40
C LEU A 23 0.27 2.52 15.17
N GLN A 24 -0.64 2.51 16.15
CA GLN A 24 -1.91 3.23 16.04
C GLN A 24 -1.65 4.73 15.93
N HIS A 25 -2.39 5.38 15.05
CA HIS A 25 -2.33 6.83 14.81
C HIS A 25 -0.98 7.33 14.27
N ILE A 26 -0.16 6.46 13.67
CA ILE A 26 0.95 6.92 12.84
C ILE A 26 0.38 7.71 11.65
N GLU A 27 1.02 8.84 11.36
CA GLU A 27 0.64 9.70 10.26
C GLU A 27 0.68 8.94 8.93
N THR A 28 -0.29 9.23 8.06
CA THR A 28 -0.41 8.66 6.72
C THR A 28 0.90 8.79 5.91
N ALA A 29 1.56 9.95 6.00
CA ALA A 29 2.83 10.22 5.36
C ALA A 29 3.96 9.29 5.85
N VAL A 30 4.03 9.02 7.15
CA VAL A 30 5.05 8.12 7.74
C VAL A 30 4.81 6.68 7.30
N SER A 31 3.55 6.26 7.21
CA SER A 31 3.19 4.93 6.70
C SER A 31 3.59 4.76 5.23
N ALA A 32 3.33 5.78 4.40
CA ALA A 32 3.75 5.79 2.99
C ALA A 32 5.28 5.75 2.85
N GLU A 33 5.99 6.54 3.66
CA GLU A 33 7.45 6.57 3.70
C GLU A 33 8.05 5.21 4.07
N LEU A 34 7.48 4.55 5.07
CA LEU A 34 7.95 3.24 5.51
C LEU A 34 7.89 2.23 4.37
N VAL A 35 6.78 2.18 3.63
CA VAL A 35 6.64 1.30 2.46
C VAL A 35 7.72 1.62 1.42
N ARG A 36 7.86 2.90 1.04
CA ARG A 36 8.84 3.32 0.03
C ARG A 36 10.27 2.96 0.43
N SER A 37 10.64 3.23 1.68
CA SER A 37 11.97 2.95 2.23
C SER A 37 12.27 1.45 2.32
N VAL A 38 11.30 0.63 2.71
CA VAL A 38 11.44 -0.84 2.73
C VAL A 38 11.54 -1.38 1.31
N ALA A 39 10.65 -0.95 0.40
CA ALA A 39 10.64 -1.37 -0.99
C ALA A 39 11.96 -1.05 -1.69
N GLY A 40 12.52 0.16 -1.51
CA GLY A 40 13.81 0.53 -2.09
C GLY A 40 14.98 -0.35 -1.62
N ARG A 41 15.01 -0.73 -0.33
CA ARG A 41 16.02 -1.65 0.18
C ARG A 41 15.84 -3.06 -0.38
N CYS A 42 14.60 -3.56 -0.42
CA CYS A 42 14.31 -4.87 -1.00
C CYS A 42 14.61 -4.90 -2.50
N GLN A 43 14.33 -3.83 -3.23
CA GLN A 43 14.65 -3.70 -4.64
C GLN A 43 16.14 -3.89 -4.89
N GLY A 44 16.99 -3.20 -4.11
CA GLY A 44 18.45 -3.34 -4.22
C GLY A 44 18.90 -4.79 -4.06
N LEU A 45 18.35 -5.49 -3.07
CA LEU A 45 18.65 -6.92 -2.84
C LEU A 45 18.15 -7.82 -3.98
N ILE A 46 16.94 -7.58 -4.49
CA ILE A 46 16.38 -8.36 -5.61
C ILE A 46 17.25 -8.19 -6.86
N THR A 47 17.70 -6.97 -7.14
CA THR A 47 18.60 -6.69 -8.26
C THR A 47 19.95 -7.37 -8.07
N GLU A 48 20.58 -7.26 -6.90
CA GLU A 48 21.88 -7.88 -6.60
C GLU A 48 21.83 -9.42 -6.72
N LEU A 49 20.73 -10.02 -6.28
CA LEU A 49 20.52 -11.47 -6.33
C LEU A 49 20.03 -11.96 -7.71
N GLY A 50 19.78 -11.06 -8.67
CA GLY A 50 19.19 -11.41 -9.96
C GLY A 50 17.78 -12.01 -9.85
N GLY A 51 17.05 -11.67 -8.78
CA GLY A 51 15.73 -12.23 -8.46
C GLY A 51 14.55 -11.51 -9.12
N ALA A 52 14.81 -10.54 -10.01
CA ALA A 52 13.77 -9.82 -10.72
C ALA A 52 13.03 -10.75 -11.69
N CYS A 53 11.70 -10.59 -11.77
CA CYS A 53 10.87 -11.23 -12.77
C CYS A 53 11.13 -10.63 -14.16
N ALA A 54 10.84 -11.41 -15.19
CA ALA A 54 10.87 -10.91 -16.57
C ALA A 54 9.94 -9.69 -16.73
N PRO A 55 10.35 -8.67 -17.49
CA PRO A 55 9.51 -7.51 -17.74
C PRO A 55 8.22 -7.95 -18.44
N LEU A 56 7.09 -7.34 -18.04
CA LEU A 56 5.79 -7.61 -18.67
C LEU A 56 5.67 -6.98 -20.05
N LEU A 57 6.45 -5.94 -20.34
CA LEU A 57 6.46 -5.23 -21.61
C LEU A 57 7.89 -4.77 -21.93
N ASP A 58 8.39 -5.17 -23.09
CA ASP A 58 9.76 -4.86 -23.50
C ASP A 58 9.98 -3.34 -23.65
N GLY A 59 11.03 -2.83 -23.00
CA GLY A 59 11.41 -1.43 -23.05
C GLY A 59 10.60 -0.50 -22.15
N TYR A 60 9.65 -1.03 -21.36
CA TYR A 60 8.82 -0.24 -20.45
C TYR A 60 8.85 -0.79 -19.02
N GLN A 61 8.69 0.10 -18.04
CA GLN A 61 8.50 -0.26 -16.65
C GLN A 61 7.00 -0.30 -16.34
N VAL A 62 6.46 -1.50 -16.17
CA VAL A 62 5.04 -1.64 -15.84
C VAL A 62 4.81 -1.35 -14.36
N LYS A 63 3.81 -0.54 -14.03
CA LYS A 63 3.31 -0.31 -12.68
C LYS A 63 1.83 -0.65 -12.62
N ILE A 64 1.40 -1.32 -11.56
CA ILE A 64 -0.01 -1.68 -11.36
C ILE A 64 -0.54 -0.89 -10.17
N LEU A 65 -1.61 -0.13 -10.38
CA LEU A 65 -2.31 0.64 -9.36
C LEU A 65 -3.58 -0.10 -8.97
N ASP A 66 -3.78 -0.30 -7.67
CA ASP A 66 -4.95 -1.00 -7.13
C ASP A 66 -5.52 -0.27 -5.90
N GLY A 67 -6.84 -0.23 -5.82
CA GLY A 67 -7.59 0.39 -4.73
C GLY A 67 -7.93 -0.60 -3.63
N ASN A 68 -7.60 -0.27 -2.38
CA ASN A 68 -7.88 -1.14 -1.24
C ASN A 68 -8.61 -0.39 -0.13
N HIS A 69 -9.83 -0.84 0.18
CA HIS A 69 -10.60 -0.33 1.31
C HIS A 69 -10.17 -1.02 2.60
N LEU A 70 -9.87 -0.25 3.64
CA LEU A 70 -9.42 -0.80 4.90
C LEU A 70 -10.59 -1.50 5.61
N ALA A 71 -10.35 -2.73 6.06
CA ALA A 71 -11.35 -3.48 6.81
C ALA A 71 -11.67 -2.77 8.13
N ALA A 72 -12.95 -2.74 8.49
CA ALA A 72 -13.41 -2.22 9.77
C ALA A 72 -12.71 -2.94 10.96
N THR A 73 -12.03 -2.17 11.80
CA THR A 73 -11.49 -2.65 13.08
C THR A 73 -12.55 -2.73 14.17
N GLN A 74 -13.60 -1.90 14.08
CA GLN A 74 -14.73 -1.88 15.02
C GLN A 74 -16.04 -2.12 14.30
N LYS A 75 -16.78 -3.18 14.67
CA LYS A 75 -18.04 -3.56 13.99
C LYS A 75 -19.28 -2.79 14.48
N ARG A 76 -19.21 -2.06 15.60
CA ARG A 76 -20.39 -1.49 16.28
C ARG A 76 -20.15 -0.08 16.80
N LEU A 77 -19.88 0.85 15.88
CA LEU A 77 -19.85 2.27 16.22
C LEU A 77 -21.26 2.74 16.60
N LYS A 78 -21.38 3.51 17.69
CA LYS A 78 -22.67 4.04 18.16
C LYS A 78 -23.36 4.89 17.08
N SER A 79 -22.59 5.67 16.32
CA SER A 79 -23.05 6.52 15.21
C SER A 79 -23.65 5.73 14.04
N LEU A 80 -23.29 4.45 13.87
CA LEU A 80 -23.81 3.61 12.79
C LEU A 80 -25.02 2.75 13.21
N ARG A 81 -25.54 2.92 14.43
CA ARG A 81 -26.76 2.22 14.87
C ARG A 81 -27.95 2.70 14.03
N GLY A 82 -28.67 1.77 13.40
CA GLY A 82 -29.78 2.07 12.51
C GLY A 82 -29.42 2.14 11.03
N HIS A 83 -28.13 2.02 10.68
CA HIS A 83 -27.66 1.90 9.31
C HIS A 83 -27.18 0.47 9.03
N SER A 84 -27.46 -0.04 7.83
CA SER A 84 -27.02 -1.38 7.38
C SER A 84 -25.57 -1.40 6.88
N ALA A 85 -25.01 -0.24 6.53
CA ALA A 85 -23.65 -0.09 6.08
C ALA A 85 -22.64 -0.31 7.22
N GLY A 86 -21.59 -1.08 6.95
CA GLY A 86 -20.45 -1.21 7.86
C GLY A 86 -19.59 0.06 7.88
N PRO A 87 -18.80 0.28 8.95
CA PRO A 87 -17.84 1.37 8.97
C PRO A 87 -16.78 1.21 7.88
N LEU A 88 -16.47 2.32 7.20
CA LEU A 88 -15.38 2.42 6.24
C LEU A 88 -14.32 3.36 6.84
N PRO A 89 -13.30 2.82 7.52
CA PRO A 89 -12.37 3.61 8.32
C PRO A 89 -11.30 4.33 7.51
N GLY A 90 -11.11 3.96 6.25
CA GLY A 90 -10.16 4.56 5.32
C GLY A 90 -9.99 3.70 4.07
N GLN A 91 -9.18 4.19 3.14
CA GLN A 91 -8.79 3.48 1.92
C GLN A 91 -7.31 3.75 1.61
N SER A 92 -6.75 3.02 0.66
CA SER A 92 -5.40 3.25 0.17
C SER A 92 -5.31 2.84 -1.30
N LEU A 93 -4.54 3.59 -2.08
CA LEU A 93 -4.06 3.09 -3.37
C LEU A 93 -2.67 2.47 -3.19
N ALA A 94 -2.40 1.34 -3.82
CA ALA A 94 -1.11 0.67 -3.79
C ALA A 94 -0.51 0.58 -5.19
N VAL A 95 0.79 0.84 -5.31
CA VAL A 95 1.54 0.74 -6.57
C VAL A 95 2.45 -0.47 -6.53
N LEU A 96 2.07 -1.52 -7.26
CA LEU A 96 2.87 -2.73 -7.44
C LEU A 96 3.86 -2.55 -8.60
N ASP A 97 5.13 -2.84 -8.32
CA ASP A 97 6.15 -3.15 -9.32
C ASP A 97 6.15 -4.66 -9.56
N PRO A 98 5.69 -5.15 -10.73
CA PRO A 98 5.60 -6.57 -11.03
C PRO A 98 6.96 -7.20 -11.37
N ALA A 99 7.96 -6.42 -11.80
CA ALA A 99 9.30 -6.94 -12.06
C ALA A 99 10.00 -7.27 -10.73
N ALA A 100 9.78 -6.45 -9.70
CA ALA A 100 10.31 -6.69 -8.37
C ALA A 100 9.37 -7.47 -7.45
N MET A 101 8.09 -7.62 -7.82
CA MET A 101 7.04 -8.16 -6.96
C MET A 101 6.93 -7.42 -5.62
N LEU A 102 7.04 -6.09 -5.65
CA LEU A 102 7.01 -5.22 -4.47
C LEU A 102 5.94 -4.13 -4.60
N ILE A 103 5.26 -3.84 -3.50
CA ILE A 103 4.53 -2.57 -3.38
C ILE A 103 5.55 -1.46 -3.17
N SER A 104 5.73 -0.62 -4.19
CA SER A 104 6.69 0.48 -4.19
C SER A 104 6.18 1.71 -3.44
N HIS A 105 4.88 1.97 -3.54
CA HIS A 105 4.22 3.12 -2.94
C HIS A 105 2.83 2.75 -2.44
N VAL A 106 2.39 3.45 -1.39
CA VAL A 106 1.00 3.47 -0.95
C VAL A 106 0.55 4.92 -0.76
N ILE A 107 -0.69 5.21 -1.15
CA ILE A 107 -1.35 6.50 -0.98
C ILE A 107 -2.51 6.27 0.00
N PRO A 108 -2.25 6.35 1.32
CA PRO A 108 -3.28 6.18 2.33
C PRO A 108 -4.21 7.40 2.39
N CYS A 109 -5.50 7.14 2.61
CA CYS A 109 -6.53 8.16 2.77
C CYS A 109 -7.45 7.75 3.93
N GLU A 110 -7.55 8.60 4.95
CA GLU A 110 -8.39 8.35 6.12
C GLU A 110 -9.88 8.49 5.80
N ASP A 111 -10.24 9.24 4.76
CA ASP A 111 -11.62 9.34 4.29
C ASP A 111 -11.92 8.24 3.26
N ALA A 112 -12.59 7.18 3.69
CA ALA A 112 -12.98 6.08 2.81
C ALA A 112 -14.08 6.44 1.80
N HIS A 113 -14.74 7.59 1.95
CA HIS A 113 -15.75 8.05 1.00
C HIS A 113 -15.17 8.93 -0.12
N THR A 114 -13.93 9.38 0.04
CA THR A 114 -13.21 10.07 -1.03
C THR A 114 -13.14 9.16 -2.26
N GLN A 115 -13.44 9.67 -3.45
CA GLN A 115 -13.29 8.85 -4.64
C GLN A 115 -11.82 8.63 -4.94
N GLU A 116 -11.42 7.40 -5.29
CA GLU A 116 -10.04 7.05 -5.65
C GLU A 116 -9.42 7.99 -6.70
N ARG A 117 -10.24 8.48 -7.64
CA ARG A 117 -9.86 9.50 -8.63
C ARG A 117 -9.25 10.76 -8.00
N ALA A 118 -9.74 11.19 -6.84
CA ALA A 118 -9.22 12.37 -6.14
C ALA A 118 -7.79 12.14 -5.62
N LEU A 119 -7.40 10.88 -5.39
CA LEU A 119 -6.05 10.51 -4.97
C LEU A 119 -5.06 10.46 -6.15
N MET A 120 -5.54 10.49 -7.41
CA MET A 120 -4.67 10.50 -8.59
C MET A 120 -3.67 11.65 -8.57
N ALA A 121 -4.04 12.83 -8.04
CA ALA A 121 -3.13 13.96 -7.93
C ALA A 121 -1.83 13.64 -7.16
N GLN A 122 -1.87 12.63 -6.27
CA GLN A 122 -0.70 12.14 -5.54
C GLN A 122 0.03 11.00 -6.26
N VAL A 123 -0.63 10.32 -7.22
CA VAL A 123 -0.05 9.24 -8.04
C VAL A 123 0.67 9.79 -9.26
N LEU A 124 0.11 10.81 -9.92
CA LEU A 124 0.68 11.44 -11.13
C LEU A 124 2.17 11.79 -10.99
N PRO A 125 2.65 12.37 -9.87
CA PRO A 125 4.06 12.72 -9.72
C PRO A 125 5.00 11.51 -9.60
N LEU A 126 4.47 10.30 -9.44
CA LEU A 126 5.24 9.06 -9.35
C LEU A 126 5.54 8.45 -10.73
N ALA A 127 4.85 8.91 -11.79
CA ALA A 127 5.06 8.41 -13.15
C ALA A 127 6.29 9.06 -13.78
N HIS A 128 7.10 8.25 -14.44
CA HIS A 128 8.27 8.69 -15.20
C HIS A 128 8.11 8.32 -16.68
N GLU A 129 8.91 8.95 -17.54
CA GLU A 129 9.00 8.57 -18.95
C GLU A 129 9.40 7.09 -19.08
N GLY A 130 8.70 6.35 -19.93
CA GLY A 130 8.90 4.90 -20.08
C GLY A 130 8.17 4.02 -19.05
N ASP A 131 7.41 4.61 -18.13
CA ASP A 131 6.47 3.83 -17.30
C ASP A 131 5.18 3.53 -18.08
N VAL A 132 4.60 2.35 -17.83
CA VAL A 132 3.25 1.99 -18.28
C VAL A 132 2.43 1.63 -17.05
N TRP A 133 1.36 2.39 -16.81
CA TRP A 133 0.49 2.19 -15.66
C TRP A 133 -0.75 1.38 -16.04
N ILE A 134 -1.06 0.36 -15.24
CA ILE A 134 -2.22 -0.51 -15.38
C ILE A 134 -3.10 -0.33 -14.14
N GLU A 135 -4.41 -0.18 -14.36
CA GLU A 135 -5.42 -0.05 -13.32
C GLU A 135 -6.74 -0.65 -13.82
N ASP A 136 -7.63 -1.03 -12.90
CA ASP A 136 -8.98 -1.47 -13.24
C ASP A 136 -9.95 -0.27 -13.40
N PRO A 137 -11.02 -0.40 -14.22
CA PRO A 137 -12.08 0.61 -14.26
C PRO A 137 -12.76 0.72 -12.89
N PRO A 138 -13.10 1.93 -12.39
CA PRO A 138 -13.51 3.13 -13.14
C PRO A 138 -12.45 4.26 -13.18
N LEU A 139 -11.20 3.97 -12.83
CA LEU A 139 -10.12 4.95 -12.93
C LEU A 139 -9.85 5.28 -14.42
N PRO A 140 -9.56 6.55 -14.75
CA PRO A 140 -9.36 6.96 -16.13
C PRO A 140 -8.07 6.33 -16.65
N ARG A 141 -8.13 5.42 -17.64
CA ARG A 141 -6.94 4.80 -18.27
C ARG A 141 -5.83 5.82 -18.51
N CYS A 142 -4.92 5.95 -17.56
CA CYS A 142 -3.82 6.88 -17.65
C CYS A 142 -2.63 6.13 -18.25
N TYR A 143 -2.55 6.14 -19.57
CA TYR A 143 -1.30 5.86 -20.25
C TYR A 143 -0.41 7.10 -20.07
N PHE A 144 0.37 7.16 -18.98
CA PHE A 144 1.54 8.02 -18.97
C PHE A 144 2.49 7.46 -20.02
N ARG A 145 2.98 8.33 -20.88
CA ARG A 145 3.92 7.99 -21.94
C ARG A 145 5.13 8.89 -21.78
#